data_AF-A0AB94IQS4-F1
#
_entry.id   AF-A0AB94IQS4-F1
#
_cell.length_a   1.000
_cell.length_b   1.000
_cell.length_c   1.000
_cell.angle_alpha   90.00
_cell.angle_beta   90.00
_cell.angle_gamma   90.00
#
_symmetry.space_group_name_H-M   'P 1'
#
loop_
_entity.id
_entity.type
_entity.pdbx_description
1 polymer ?
#
loop_
_entity_poly.entity_id
_entity_poly.type
_entity_poly.pdbx_seq_one_letter_code
_entity_poly.pdbx_strand_id
1 'polypeptide(L)'
;MLNKVANALEMRGFLVKPIDNYIYFSLGNSKEELAKLEELLDSLKLNIKIEGNKIFINDDCVDQDTLNKIIWYHTRNHETNGGNGWYSWRYFIKRNHGPKINTFVLETGVALLVKAISAAGMVTDCSCDGHGRRAPMISFCGKYNAAWFHLLYQKHFKQIAFHYEWFLKNPESRSIHLTARSSNGKWDLNYVLEDTMLMARYFLHESQKLSRIKKEIFKGNYKTKRKMVKEMDFDELSGWMKKKYEVYLDKEREINGFQELG
;
A
#
# COMPACT_ATOMS: atom_id res chain seq x y z
N MET A 1 12.01 -12.07 -20.67
CA MET A 1 11.53 -10.72 -21.05
C MET A 1 10.28 -10.33 -20.27
N LEU A 2 9.21 -11.15 -20.27
CA LEU A 2 7.98 -10.96 -19.48
C LEU A 2 8.23 -10.48 -18.03
N ASN A 3 9.12 -11.15 -17.29
CA ASN A 3 9.45 -10.79 -15.90
C ASN A 3 10.07 -9.40 -15.76
N LYS A 4 10.83 -8.92 -16.74
CA LYS A 4 11.43 -7.57 -16.71
C LYS A 4 10.35 -6.50 -16.86
N VAL A 5 9.43 -6.68 -17.81
CA VAL A 5 8.29 -5.77 -18.01
C VAL A 5 7.36 -5.82 -16.80
N ALA A 6 7.05 -7.02 -16.28
CA ALA A 6 6.24 -7.17 -15.08
C ALA A 6 6.87 -6.46 -13.86
N ASN A 7 8.18 -6.58 -13.67
CA ASN A 7 8.89 -5.89 -12.60
C ASN A 7 8.88 -4.36 -12.80
N ALA A 8 9.08 -3.86 -14.02
CA ALA A 8 8.98 -2.43 -14.32
C ALA A 8 7.56 -1.87 -14.04
N LEU A 9 6.53 -2.62 -14.41
CA LEU A 9 5.13 -2.28 -14.11
C LEU A 9 4.84 -2.30 -12.61
N GLU A 10 5.34 -3.30 -11.88
CA GLU A 10 5.22 -3.39 -10.42
C GLU A 10 5.90 -2.19 -9.75
N MET A 11 7.14 -1.88 -10.15
CA MET A 11 7.90 -0.72 -9.66
C MET A 11 7.19 0.61 -9.95
N ARG A 12 6.49 0.73 -11.09
CA ARG A 12 5.65 1.89 -11.37
C ARG A 12 4.44 1.99 -10.43
N GLY A 13 3.99 0.89 -9.84
CA GLY A 13 2.86 0.81 -8.93
C GLY A 13 1.67 -0.01 -9.44
N PHE A 14 1.78 -0.66 -10.59
CA PHE A 14 0.71 -1.54 -11.06
C PHE A 14 0.68 -2.84 -10.24
N LEU A 15 -0.52 -3.29 -9.89
CA LEU A 15 -0.69 -4.60 -9.26
C LEU A 15 -0.70 -5.65 -10.36
N VAL A 16 0.47 -6.22 -10.66
CA VAL A 16 0.66 -7.19 -11.73
C VAL A 16 1.31 -8.45 -11.21
N LYS A 17 1.10 -9.57 -11.92
CA LYS A 17 1.80 -10.83 -11.65
C LYS A 17 2.15 -11.52 -12.96
N PRO A 18 3.42 -11.89 -13.21
CA PRO A 18 3.74 -12.73 -14.35
C PRO A 18 3.15 -14.14 -14.14
N ILE A 19 2.46 -14.68 -15.15
CA ILE A 19 1.90 -16.03 -15.18
C ILE A 19 2.21 -16.62 -16.56
N ASP A 20 3.03 -17.67 -16.59
CA ASP A 20 3.44 -18.38 -17.80
C ASP A 20 3.94 -17.43 -18.92
N ASN A 21 3.08 -17.13 -19.89
CA ASN A 21 3.35 -16.30 -21.07
C ASN A 21 2.65 -14.93 -21.05
N TYR A 22 2.01 -14.52 -19.95
CA TYR A 22 1.34 -13.23 -19.83
C TYR A 22 1.56 -12.56 -18.48
N ILE A 23 1.33 -11.25 -18.42
CA ILE A 23 1.28 -10.47 -17.19
C ILE A 23 -0.20 -10.34 -16.81
N TYR A 24 -0.58 -10.89 -15.66
CA TYR A 24 -1.91 -10.72 -15.11
C TYR A 24 -2.04 -9.34 -14.47
N PHE A 25 -2.96 -8.54 -15.00
CA PHE A 25 -3.35 -7.26 -14.45
C PHE A 25 -4.42 -7.46 -13.36
N SER A 26 -4.03 -7.31 -12.10
CA SER A 26 -4.89 -7.65 -10.97
C SER A 26 -6.17 -6.81 -10.95
N LEU A 27 -7.28 -7.44 -10.56
CA LEU A 27 -8.53 -6.74 -10.24
C LEU A 27 -8.39 -5.73 -9.09
N GLY A 28 -7.27 -5.74 -8.35
CA GLY A 28 -6.95 -4.70 -7.36
C GLY A 28 -6.70 -3.32 -7.97
N ASN A 29 -6.33 -3.25 -9.25
CA ASN A 29 -6.23 -2.00 -9.99
C ASN A 29 -7.63 -1.39 -10.23
N SER A 30 -7.68 -0.06 -10.36
CA SER A 30 -8.86 0.66 -10.85
C SER A 30 -9.16 0.29 -12.31
N LYS A 31 -10.45 0.31 -12.67
CA LYS A 31 -10.95 -0.22 -13.95
C LYS A 31 -10.40 0.54 -15.16
N GLU A 32 -10.16 1.84 -15.02
CA GLU A 32 -9.71 2.73 -16.10
C GLU A 32 -8.19 2.65 -16.34
N GLU A 33 -7.43 1.99 -15.46
CA GLU A 33 -5.97 1.92 -15.60
C GLU A 33 -5.52 1.08 -16.78
N LEU A 34 -6.25 0.01 -17.12
CA LEU A 34 -5.77 -0.93 -18.13
C LEU A 34 -5.67 -0.29 -19.52
N ALA A 35 -6.70 0.47 -19.92
CA ALA A 35 -6.68 1.21 -21.19
C ALA A 35 -5.55 2.25 -21.24
N LYS A 36 -5.32 2.98 -20.14
CA LYS A 36 -4.21 3.94 -20.04
C LYS A 36 -2.84 3.25 -20.05
N LEU A 37 -2.76 2.04 -19.52
CA LEU A 37 -1.55 1.22 -19.58
C LEU A 37 -1.29 0.72 -21.00
N GLU A 38 -2.32 0.33 -21.73
CA GLU A 38 -2.22 0.00 -23.16
C GLU A 38 -1.65 1.19 -23.95
N GLU A 39 -2.24 2.39 -23.81
CA GLU A 39 -1.74 3.63 -24.44
C GLU A 39 -0.27 3.92 -24.10
N LEU A 40 0.14 3.69 -22.84
CA LEU A 40 1.53 3.84 -22.41
C LEU A 40 2.45 2.85 -23.15
N LEU A 41 2.13 1.57 -23.12
CA LEU A 41 2.97 0.53 -23.70
C LEU A 41 3.07 0.68 -25.23
N ASP A 42 1.97 1.07 -25.88
CA ASP A 42 1.93 1.39 -27.32
C ASP A 42 2.80 2.62 -27.64
N SER A 43 2.77 3.66 -26.81
CA SER A 43 3.62 4.86 -26.99
C SER A 43 5.11 4.54 -26.89
N LEU A 44 5.46 3.47 -26.17
CA LEU A 44 6.82 2.93 -26.05
C LEU A 44 7.15 1.93 -27.16
N LYS A 45 6.23 1.72 -28.11
CA LYS A 45 6.35 0.81 -29.26
C LYS A 45 6.54 -0.66 -28.86
N LEU A 46 5.99 -1.07 -27.71
CA LEU A 46 5.98 -2.47 -27.31
C LEU A 46 4.89 -3.22 -28.08
N ASN A 47 5.23 -4.36 -28.67
CA ASN A 47 4.26 -5.23 -29.33
C ASN A 47 3.49 -6.01 -28.27
N ILE A 48 2.33 -5.47 -27.88
CA ILE A 48 1.48 -6.06 -26.86
C ILE A 48 0.14 -6.53 -27.42
N LYS A 49 -0.47 -7.49 -26.71
CA LYS A 49 -1.87 -7.87 -26.91
C LYS A 49 -2.54 -7.95 -25.55
N ILE A 50 -3.71 -7.31 -25.40
CA ILE A 50 -4.49 -7.37 -24.17
C ILE A 50 -5.76 -8.19 -24.39
N GLU A 51 -5.96 -9.21 -23.55
CA GLU A 51 -7.18 -10.02 -23.52
C GLU A 51 -7.74 -10.07 -22.10
N GLY A 52 -8.81 -9.29 -21.85
CA GLY A 52 -9.36 -9.15 -20.50
C GLY A 52 -8.34 -8.53 -19.55
N ASN A 53 -7.87 -9.29 -18.55
CA ASN A 53 -6.85 -8.85 -17.59
C ASN A 53 -5.46 -9.46 -17.87
N LYS A 54 -5.22 -9.93 -19.09
CA LYS A 54 -3.96 -10.56 -19.48
C LYS A 54 -3.25 -9.65 -20.48
N ILE A 55 -2.00 -9.33 -20.20
CA ILE A 55 -1.13 -8.56 -21.09
C ILE A 55 -0.07 -9.51 -21.64
N PHE A 56 -0.14 -9.80 -22.92
CA PHE A 56 0.85 -10.58 -23.65
C PHE A 56 1.89 -9.62 -24.25
N ILE A 57 3.17 -9.96 -24.14
CA ILE A 57 4.28 -9.21 -24.72
C ILE A 57 4.90 -10.09 -25.82
N ASN A 58 4.88 -9.62 -27.06
CA ASN A 58 5.34 -10.37 -28.23
C ASN A 58 6.77 -10.01 -28.66
N ASP A 59 7.40 -9.01 -28.03
CA ASP A 59 8.77 -8.60 -28.36
C ASP A 59 9.82 -9.56 -27.77
N ASP A 60 10.81 -9.98 -28.55
CA ASP A 60 11.87 -10.87 -28.07
C ASP A 60 12.80 -10.19 -27.02
N CYS A 61 12.94 -8.87 -27.09
CA CYS A 61 13.75 -8.08 -26.18
C CYS A 61 13.13 -6.71 -25.89
N VAL A 62 13.42 -6.19 -24.68
CA VAL A 62 13.06 -4.83 -24.26
C VAL A 62 14.30 -4.24 -23.61
N ASP A 63 14.73 -3.07 -24.10
CA ASP A 63 15.92 -2.39 -23.60
C ASP A 63 15.69 -1.72 -22.24
N GLN A 64 16.77 -1.35 -21.56
CA GLN A 64 16.71 -0.78 -20.22
C GLN A 64 16.10 0.63 -20.19
N ASP A 65 16.24 1.41 -21.26
CA ASP A 65 15.66 2.75 -21.35
C ASP A 65 14.12 2.68 -21.41
N THR A 66 13.59 1.73 -22.20
CA THR A 66 12.16 1.43 -22.24
C THR A 66 11.62 0.99 -20.89
N LEU A 67 12.33 0.09 -20.17
CA LEU A 67 11.93 -0.30 -18.82
C LEU A 67 11.94 0.89 -17.84
N ASN A 68 12.96 1.74 -17.91
CA ASN A 68 13.05 2.94 -17.07
C ASN A 68 11.92 3.94 -17.38
N LYS A 69 11.52 4.08 -18.64
CA LYS A 69 10.36 4.91 -19.04
C LYS A 69 9.04 4.40 -18.47
N ILE A 70 8.88 3.07 -18.34
CA ILE A 70 7.73 2.48 -17.65
C ILE A 70 7.77 2.84 -16.16
N ILE A 71 8.91 2.59 -15.50
CA ILE A 71 9.08 2.81 -14.05
C ILE A 71 8.81 4.27 -13.68
N TRP A 72 9.37 5.21 -14.44
CA TRP A 72 9.32 6.64 -14.14
C TRP A 72 8.29 7.41 -14.98
N TYR A 73 7.28 6.72 -15.52
CA TYR A 73 6.23 7.40 -16.28
C TYR A 73 5.50 8.42 -15.41
N HIS A 74 5.50 9.67 -15.88
CA HIS A 74 5.01 10.84 -15.15
C HIS A 74 3.57 10.66 -14.61
N THR A 75 3.30 11.29 -13.47
CA THR A 75 1.96 11.36 -12.92
C THR A 75 1.15 12.45 -13.58
N ARG A 76 -0.17 12.27 -13.65
CA ARG A 76 -1.13 13.34 -13.94
C ARG A 76 -1.82 13.67 -12.62
N ASN A 77 -1.45 14.79 -12.00
CA ASN A 77 -2.00 15.20 -10.71
C ASN A 77 -3.52 15.27 -10.79
N HIS A 78 -4.19 14.38 -10.06
CA HIS A 78 -5.61 14.47 -9.77
C HIS A 78 -5.79 14.24 -8.28
N GLU A 79 -6.44 15.19 -7.62
CA GLU A 79 -6.86 15.01 -6.23
C GLU A 79 -7.84 13.84 -6.17
N THR A 80 -7.57 12.86 -5.30
CA THR A 80 -8.59 11.88 -4.98
C THR A 80 -9.64 12.60 -4.14
N ASN A 81 -10.82 12.87 -4.71
CA ASN A 81 -11.97 13.43 -4.01
C ASN A 81 -12.40 12.53 -2.85
N GLY A 82 -11.77 12.70 -1.69
CA GLY A 82 -12.05 11.95 -0.48
C GLY A 82 -13.27 12.50 0.24
N GLY A 83 -14.28 11.66 0.47
CA GLY A 83 -15.42 12.03 1.30
C GLY A 83 -15.09 11.96 2.79
N ASN A 84 -15.67 12.85 3.60
CA ASN A 84 -15.53 12.87 5.08
C ASN A 84 -15.78 11.51 5.77
N GLY A 85 -16.52 10.60 5.13
CA GLY A 85 -16.79 9.25 5.65
C GLY A 85 -15.56 8.35 5.84
N TRP A 86 -14.46 8.60 5.11
CA TRP A 86 -13.25 7.76 5.15
C TRP A 86 -12.49 7.83 6.49
N TYR A 87 -12.68 8.93 7.24
CA TYR A 87 -12.06 9.17 8.55
C TYR A 87 -12.78 8.45 9.71
N SER A 88 -13.93 7.83 9.46
CA SER A 88 -14.79 7.29 10.52
C SER A 88 -14.37 5.89 10.98
N TRP A 89 -14.56 5.61 12.28
CA TRP A 89 -14.40 4.25 12.85
C TRP A 89 -15.21 3.20 12.08
N ARG A 90 -16.43 3.57 11.67
CA ARG A 90 -17.32 2.70 10.87
C ARG A 90 -16.66 2.28 9.56
N TYR A 91 -15.99 3.22 8.89
CA TYR A 91 -15.31 2.95 7.62
C TYR A 91 -14.11 2.04 7.84
N PHE A 92 -13.28 2.34 8.84
CA PHE A 92 -12.12 1.55 9.24
C PHE A 92 -12.47 0.06 9.48
N ILE A 93 -13.52 -0.25 10.25
CA ILE A 93 -13.87 -1.64 10.58
C ILE A 93 -14.64 -2.40 9.49
N LYS A 94 -15.41 -1.71 8.64
CA LYS A 94 -16.31 -2.40 7.70
C LYS A 94 -15.60 -2.85 6.42
N ARG A 95 -14.58 -2.13 5.99
CA ARG A 95 -13.96 -2.37 4.68
C ARG A 95 -12.85 -3.42 4.72
N ASN A 96 -12.83 -4.25 3.68
CA ASN A 96 -11.75 -5.18 3.37
C ASN A 96 -10.60 -4.53 2.61
N HIS A 97 -10.85 -3.40 1.97
CA HIS A 97 -9.85 -2.68 1.20
C HIS A 97 -10.20 -1.18 1.20
N GLY A 98 -9.19 -0.34 1.03
CA GLY A 98 -9.37 1.08 0.73
C GLY A 98 -9.94 1.30 -0.69
N PRO A 99 -10.02 2.56 -1.13
CA PRO A 99 -10.34 2.86 -2.52
C PRO A 99 -9.24 2.31 -3.45
N LYS A 100 -9.64 1.87 -4.65
CA LYS A 100 -8.69 1.51 -5.71
C LYS A 100 -8.22 2.81 -6.35
N ILE A 101 -6.97 3.18 -6.11
CA ILE A 101 -6.38 4.42 -6.59
C ILE A 101 -5.65 4.13 -7.90
N ASN A 102 -5.81 5.02 -8.86
CA ASN A 102 -5.20 4.93 -10.18
C ASN A 102 -3.68 5.20 -10.08
N THR A 103 -2.84 4.30 -10.60
CA THR A 103 -1.37 4.40 -10.61
C THR A 103 -0.88 5.65 -11.33
N PHE A 104 -1.59 6.08 -12.38
CA PHE A 104 -1.23 7.28 -13.15
C PHE A 104 -1.38 8.59 -12.36
N VAL A 105 -2.06 8.58 -11.22
CA VAL A 105 -2.16 9.74 -10.32
C VAL A 105 -1.23 9.63 -9.10
N LEU A 106 -0.48 8.52 -8.98
CA LEU A 106 0.43 8.24 -7.87
C LEU A 106 1.88 8.32 -8.33
N GLU A 107 2.70 9.01 -7.54
CA GLU A 107 4.14 9.14 -7.76
C GLU A 107 4.85 7.80 -7.55
N THR A 108 5.74 7.45 -8.48
CA THR A 108 6.38 6.13 -8.58
C THR A 108 6.96 5.67 -7.25
N GLY A 109 7.69 6.55 -6.55
CA GLY A 109 8.39 6.18 -5.32
C GLY A 109 7.49 5.70 -4.17
N VAL A 110 6.17 5.94 -4.23
CA VAL A 110 5.21 5.54 -3.18
C VAL A 110 4.00 4.78 -3.72
N ALA A 111 3.82 4.69 -5.04
CA ALA A 111 2.58 4.23 -5.67
C ALA A 111 2.18 2.81 -5.25
N LEU A 112 3.13 1.85 -5.29
CA LEU A 112 2.83 0.46 -4.93
C LEU A 112 2.45 0.35 -3.45
N LEU A 113 3.15 1.07 -2.55
CA LEU A 113 2.87 1.04 -1.12
C LEU A 113 1.48 1.60 -0.81
N VAL A 114 1.08 2.70 -1.45
CA VAL A 114 -0.28 3.24 -1.30
C VAL A 114 -1.34 2.20 -1.68
N LYS A 115 -1.15 1.48 -2.79
CA LYS A 115 -2.08 0.43 -3.23
C LYS A 115 -2.02 -0.81 -2.33
N ALA A 116 -0.85 -1.15 -1.80
CA ALA A 116 -0.67 -2.23 -0.84
C ALA A 116 -1.37 -1.96 0.49
N ILE A 117 -1.25 -0.73 1.01
CA ILE A 117 -1.97 -0.26 2.21
C ILE A 117 -3.48 -0.35 1.98
N SER A 118 -3.96 0.07 0.80
CA SER A 118 -5.36 -0.08 0.41
C SER A 118 -5.80 -1.55 0.38
N ALA A 119 -5.01 -2.44 -0.21
CA ALA A 119 -5.29 -3.88 -0.23
C ALA A 119 -5.34 -4.50 1.17
N ALA A 120 -4.47 -4.05 2.09
CA ALA A 120 -4.44 -4.44 3.50
C ALA A 120 -5.57 -3.80 4.35
N GLY A 121 -6.55 -3.17 3.72
CA GLY A 121 -7.76 -2.68 4.38
C GLY A 121 -7.62 -1.31 5.03
N MET A 122 -6.53 -0.60 4.79
CA MET A 122 -6.29 0.75 5.30
C MET A 122 -6.60 1.80 4.22
N VAL A 123 -6.69 3.07 4.61
CA VAL A 123 -7.11 4.15 3.72
C VAL A 123 -6.16 5.33 3.86
N THR A 124 -5.69 5.80 2.71
CA THR A 124 -4.84 6.99 2.55
C THR A 124 -5.62 8.07 1.79
N ASP A 125 -5.30 9.35 2.02
CA ASP A 125 -5.91 10.50 1.33
C ASP A 125 -4.98 11.14 0.29
N CYS A 126 -3.70 11.30 0.59
CA CYS A 126 -2.72 11.82 -0.36
C CYS A 126 -1.34 11.19 -0.18
N SER A 127 -0.50 11.30 -1.22
CA SER A 127 0.86 10.81 -1.18
C SER A 127 1.78 11.57 -2.12
N CYS A 128 3.06 11.63 -1.79
CA CYS A 128 4.14 12.19 -2.61
C CYS A 128 5.44 11.45 -2.28
N ASP A 129 6.30 11.16 -3.26
CA ASP A 129 7.63 10.59 -3.08
C ASP A 129 8.70 11.65 -2.75
N GLY A 130 8.32 12.92 -2.74
CA GLY A 130 9.18 14.04 -2.39
C GLY A 130 10.04 14.56 -3.55
N HIS A 131 9.88 13.98 -4.76
CA HIS A 131 10.55 14.40 -5.99
C HIS A 131 12.08 14.54 -5.86
N GLY A 132 12.73 13.75 -4.99
CA GLY A 132 14.16 13.82 -4.71
C GLY A 132 14.63 15.10 -4.03
N ARG A 133 13.72 15.93 -3.52
CA ARG A 133 14.04 17.24 -2.90
C ARG A 133 13.62 17.34 -1.45
N ARG A 134 12.63 16.56 -1.04
CA ARG A 134 12.04 16.58 0.31
C ARG A 134 11.66 15.16 0.72
N ALA A 135 11.26 15.00 1.97
CA ALA A 135 10.81 13.72 2.48
C ALA A 135 9.56 13.22 1.73
N PRO A 136 9.47 11.91 1.46
CA PRO A 136 8.25 11.30 0.98
C PRO A 136 7.17 11.38 2.06
N MET A 137 5.92 11.29 1.63
CA MET A 137 4.75 11.40 2.48
C MET A 137 3.64 10.50 1.97
N ILE A 138 3.05 9.70 2.86
CA ILE A 138 1.77 9.03 2.64
C ILE A 138 0.86 9.40 3.81
N SER A 139 -0.24 10.05 3.52
CA SER A 139 -1.17 10.53 4.53
C SER A 139 -2.35 9.56 4.69
N PHE A 140 -2.71 9.27 5.95
CA PHE A 140 -3.79 8.36 6.29
C PHE A 140 -5.11 9.10 6.54
N CYS A 141 -6.22 8.49 6.14
CA CYS A 141 -7.56 8.97 6.51
C CYS A 141 -7.85 8.70 8.00
N GLY A 142 -7.38 9.57 8.87
CA GLY A 142 -7.65 9.56 10.31
C GLY A 142 -6.81 8.57 11.12
N LYS A 143 -6.80 8.81 12.44
CA LYS A 143 -5.98 8.08 13.42
C LYS A 143 -6.13 6.56 13.43
N TYR A 144 -7.31 6.03 13.08
CA TYR A 144 -7.54 4.57 13.11
C TYR A 144 -6.70 3.83 12.06
N ASN A 145 -6.61 4.38 10.85
CA ASN A 145 -5.81 3.77 9.78
C ASN A 145 -4.32 3.89 10.10
N ALA A 146 -3.88 5.06 10.56
CA ALA A 146 -2.49 5.31 10.94
C ALA A 146 -2.04 4.46 12.12
N ALA A 147 -2.84 4.33 13.18
CA ALA A 147 -2.51 3.51 14.35
C ALA A 147 -2.40 2.02 13.99
N TRP A 148 -3.32 1.52 13.15
CA TRP A 148 -3.26 0.14 12.65
C TRP A 148 -2.02 -0.09 11.78
N PHE A 149 -1.72 0.84 10.85
CA PHE A 149 -0.48 0.79 10.07
C PHE A 149 0.75 0.79 10.98
N HIS A 150 0.81 1.71 11.95
CA HIS A 150 1.95 1.86 12.86
C HIS A 150 2.25 0.57 13.63
N LEU A 151 1.21 -0.06 14.16
CA LEU A 151 1.33 -1.34 14.86
C LEU A 151 1.95 -2.42 13.96
N LEU A 152 1.43 -2.57 12.74
CA LEU A 152 1.95 -3.54 11.78
C LEU A 152 3.38 -3.18 11.34
N TYR A 153 3.65 -1.90 11.13
CA TYR A 153 4.97 -1.38 10.77
C TYR A 153 6.00 -1.74 11.84
N GLN A 154 5.72 -1.39 13.10
CA GLN A 154 6.61 -1.66 14.24
C GLN A 154 6.85 -3.16 14.45
N LYS A 155 5.86 -4.00 14.15
CA LYS A 155 6.00 -5.44 14.32
C LYS A 155 6.86 -6.08 13.23
N HIS A 156 6.72 -5.64 11.98
CA HIS A 156 7.29 -6.35 10.83
C HIS A 156 8.54 -5.68 10.25
N PHE A 157 8.75 -4.39 10.53
CA PHE A 157 9.79 -3.61 9.85
C PHE A 157 10.76 -2.90 10.79
N LYS A 158 10.56 -2.96 12.11
CA LYS A 158 11.45 -2.29 13.08
C LYS A 158 12.91 -2.75 13.01
N GLN A 159 13.16 -3.98 12.55
CA GLN A 159 14.50 -4.55 12.41
C GLN A 159 15.02 -4.53 10.97
N ILE A 160 14.23 -4.01 10.02
CA ILE A 160 14.65 -3.93 8.62
C ILE A 160 15.54 -2.69 8.46
N ALA A 161 16.72 -2.90 7.86
CA ALA A 161 17.64 -1.83 7.52
C ALA A 161 17.17 -1.14 6.23
N PHE A 162 16.37 -0.10 6.38
CA PHE A 162 15.96 0.78 5.28
C PHE A 162 17.03 1.83 4.96
N HIS A 163 16.93 2.43 3.78
CA HIS A 163 17.76 3.57 3.39
C HIS A 163 17.40 4.83 4.21
N TYR A 164 16.13 4.99 4.57
CA TYR A 164 15.67 6.08 5.42
C TYR A 164 14.97 5.58 6.69
N GLU A 165 14.98 6.41 7.74
CA GLU A 165 14.20 6.12 8.96
C GLU A 165 12.74 6.51 8.71
N TRP A 166 11.84 5.53 8.61
CA TRP A 166 10.41 5.76 8.40
C TRP A 166 9.64 5.87 9.72
N PHE A 167 8.79 6.88 9.83
CA PHE A 167 8.04 7.18 11.05
C PHE A 167 6.69 7.86 10.75
N LEU A 168 5.80 7.88 11.75
CA LEU A 168 4.57 8.66 11.67
C LEU A 168 4.79 10.07 12.21
N LYS A 169 4.37 11.07 11.45
CA LYS A 169 4.42 12.49 11.78
C LYS A 169 2.99 13.03 11.99
N ASN A 170 2.87 14.03 12.87
CA ASN A 170 1.63 14.71 13.24
C ASN A 170 0.56 13.78 13.84
N PRO A 171 0.85 13.00 14.89
CA PRO A 171 -0.13 12.06 15.49
C PRO A 171 -1.41 12.76 16.00
N GLU A 172 -1.30 14.03 16.40
CA GLU A 172 -2.43 14.86 16.86
C GLU A 172 -3.29 15.44 15.72
N SER A 173 -2.84 15.33 14.46
CA SER A 173 -3.55 15.85 13.31
C SER A 173 -4.65 14.90 12.85
N ARG A 174 -5.65 15.46 12.16
CA ARG A 174 -6.66 14.68 11.44
C ARG A 174 -6.04 13.81 10.33
N SER A 175 -4.94 14.28 9.74
CA SER A 175 -4.16 13.58 8.72
C SER A 175 -2.77 13.30 9.28
N ILE A 176 -2.54 12.03 9.61
CA ILE A 176 -1.27 11.52 10.14
C ILE A 176 -0.48 10.99 8.96
N HIS A 177 0.81 11.31 8.90
CA HIS A 177 1.63 11.02 7.73
C HIS A 177 2.69 9.97 8.04
N LEU A 178 2.77 8.91 7.24
CA LEU A 178 3.99 8.16 7.10
C LEU A 178 4.98 8.99 6.29
N THR A 179 6.14 9.25 6.85
CA THR A 179 7.23 9.99 6.21
C THR A 179 8.56 9.38 6.60
N ALA A 180 9.64 9.89 6.04
CA ALA A 180 10.97 9.40 6.29
C ALA A 180 11.91 10.53 6.74
N ARG A 181 12.96 10.16 7.47
CA ARG A 181 14.07 11.05 7.85
C ARG A 181 15.34 10.61 7.12
N SER A 182 16.01 11.57 6.49
CA SER A 182 17.34 11.39 5.91
C SER A 182 18.40 11.87 6.88
N SER A 183 19.45 11.06 7.09
CA SER A 183 20.57 11.39 8.00
C SER A 183 21.44 12.54 7.49
N ASN A 184 21.46 12.78 6.17
CA ASN A 184 22.25 13.82 5.52
C ASN A 184 21.39 14.86 4.78
N GLY A 185 20.06 14.78 4.90
CA GLY A 185 19.11 15.68 4.24
C GLY A 185 18.97 15.49 2.72
N LYS A 186 19.69 14.53 2.12
CA LYS A 186 19.59 14.21 0.69
C LYS A 186 18.54 13.12 0.46
N TRP A 187 17.91 13.19 -0.72
CA TRP A 187 16.83 12.29 -1.13
C TRP A 187 17.15 11.72 -2.52
N ASP A 188 17.29 10.40 -2.59
CA ASP A 188 17.33 9.60 -3.81
C ASP A 188 15.99 8.88 -3.98
N LEU A 189 15.35 9.07 -5.14
CA LEU A 189 14.06 8.47 -5.46
C LEU A 189 14.13 6.95 -5.62
N ASN A 190 15.26 6.39 -6.04
CA ASN A 190 15.44 4.94 -6.12
C ASN A 190 15.43 4.33 -4.71
N TYR A 191 16.11 4.95 -3.75
CA TYR A 191 16.08 4.50 -2.35
C TYR A 191 14.70 4.64 -1.71
N VAL A 192 13.94 5.69 -2.06
CA VAL A 192 12.54 5.80 -1.63
C VAL A 192 11.72 4.66 -2.22
N LEU A 193 11.87 4.38 -3.51
CA LEU A 193 11.18 3.28 -4.19
C LEU A 193 11.56 1.93 -3.59
N GLU A 194 12.84 1.65 -3.34
CA GLU A 194 13.31 0.40 -2.75
C GLU A 194 12.71 0.15 -1.37
N ASP A 195 12.76 1.15 -0.48
CA ASP A 195 12.16 1.06 0.87
C ASP A 195 10.65 0.79 0.80
N THR A 196 9.93 1.54 -0.04
CA THR A 196 8.47 1.41 -0.14
C THR A 196 8.06 0.12 -0.84
N MET A 197 8.85 -0.38 -1.80
CA MET A 197 8.64 -1.68 -2.46
C MET A 197 8.74 -2.83 -1.46
N LEU A 198 9.72 -2.80 -0.55
CA LEU A 198 9.87 -3.79 0.52
C LEU A 198 8.62 -3.83 1.40
N MET A 199 8.13 -2.66 1.83
CA MET A 199 6.90 -2.56 2.61
C MET A 199 5.68 -3.03 1.81
N ALA A 200 5.57 -2.60 0.56
CA ALA A 200 4.43 -2.89 -0.29
C ALA A 200 4.27 -4.38 -0.56
N ARG A 201 5.36 -5.09 -0.87
CA ARG A 201 5.34 -6.54 -1.13
C ARG A 201 4.84 -7.33 0.08
N TYR A 202 5.29 -6.98 1.28
CA TYR A 202 4.76 -7.57 2.52
C TYR A 202 3.26 -7.30 2.68
N PHE A 203 2.83 -6.04 2.56
CA PHE A 203 1.40 -5.71 2.73
C PHE A 203 0.50 -6.33 1.66
N LEU A 204 0.98 -6.47 0.42
CA LEU A 204 0.26 -7.18 -0.65
C LEU A 204 0.13 -8.66 -0.34
N HIS A 205 1.24 -9.31 0.05
CA HIS A 205 1.26 -10.72 0.41
C HIS A 205 0.31 -11.04 1.56
N GLU A 206 0.32 -10.21 2.61
CA GLU A 206 -0.49 -10.41 3.82
C GLU A 206 -1.88 -9.75 3.75
N SER A 207 -2.21 -9.05 2.65
CA SER A 207 -3.36 -8.14 2.55
C SER A 207 -4.69 -8.76 3.03
N GLN A 208 -5.02 -9.96 2.55
CA GLN A 208 -6.24 -10.66 2.90
C GLN A 208 -6.29 -11.02 4.39
N LYS A 209 -5.17 -11.52 4.92
CA LYS A 209 -5.04 -11.89 6.34
C LYS A 209 -5.15 -10.65 7.23
N LEU A 210 -4.42 -9.58 6.92
CA LEU A 210 -4.45 -8.33 7.69
C LEU A 210 -5.86 -7.73 7.74
N SER A 211 -6.56 -7.72 6.60
CA SER A 211 -7.95 -7.25 6.52
C SER A 211 -8.92 -8.10 7.33
N ARG A 212 -8.72 -9.43 7.33
CA ARG A 212 -9.51 -10.38 8.14
C ARG A 212 -9.28 -10.14 9.64
N ILE A 213 -8.01 -10.11 10.07
CA ILE A 213 -7.63 -9.89 11.46
C ILE A 213 -8.22 -8.57 11.99
N LYS A 214 -8.05 -7.48 11.23
CA LYS A 214 -8.61 -6.17 11.60
C LYS A 214 -10.12 -6.27 11.87
N LYS A 215 -10.86 -7.00 11.03
CA LYS A 215 -12.31 -7.18 11.21
C LYS A 215 -12.64 -8.00 12.44
N GLU A 216 -11.97 -9.11 12.66
CA GLU A 216 -12.19 -9.99 13.81
C GLU A 216 -11.98 -9.24 15.12
N ILE A 217 -10.91 -8.46 15.21
CA ILE A 217 -10.59 -7.68 16.41
C ILE A 217 -11.58 -6.53 16.64
N PHE A 218 -11.86 -5.74 15.60
CA PHE A 218 -12.47 -4.42 15.79
C PHE A 218 -13.96 -4.34 15.46
N LYS A 219 -14.55 -5.29 14.72
CA LYS A 219 -15.96 -5.20 14.26
C LYS A 219 -16.99 -5.39 15.39
N GLY A 220 -16.73 -6.27 16.35
CA GLY A 220 -17.66 -6.57 17.45
C GLY A 220 -17.93 -5.35 18.36
N ASN A 221 -19.13 -5.25 18.95
CA ASN A 221 -19.53 -4.17 19.87
C ASN A 221 -19.35 -2.75 19.30
N TYR A 222 -19.75 -2.55 18.04
CA TYR A 222 -19.54 -1.30 17.30
C TYR A 222 -19.95 -0.03 18.05
N LYS A 223 -21.17 0.02 18.64
CA LYS A 223 -21.70 1.24 19.26
C LYS A 223 -20.84 1.70 20.44
N THR A 224 -20.48 0.76 21.33
CA THR A 224 -19.67 1.06 22.52
C THR A 224 -18.23 1.38 22.15
N LYS A 225 -17.61 0.57 21.27
CA LYS A 225 -16.24 0.82 20.79
C LYS A 225 -16.13 2.17 20.07
N ARG A 226 -17.11 2.55 19.25
CA ARG A 226 -17.09 3.82 18.51
C ARG A 226 -16.99 5.04 19.43
N LYS A 227 -17.72 5.05 20.55
CA LYS A 227 -17.69 6.18 21.50
C LYS A 227 -16.31 6.26 22.16
N MET A 228 -15.85 5.12 22.69
CA MET A 228 -14.54 4.99 23.35
C MET A 228 -13.37 5.41 22.45
N VAL A 229 -13.25 4.85 21.24
CA VAL A 229 -12.11 5.16 20.34
C VAL A 229 -12.16 6.57 19.76
N LYS A 230 -13.31 7.24 19.81
CA LYS A 230 -13.42 8.63 19.38
C LYS A 230 -12.71 9.55 20.38
N GLU A 231 -12.87 9.27 21.67
CA GLU A 231 -12.35 10.04 22.80
C GLU A 231 -10.86 9.80 23.04
N MET A 232 -10.33 8.62 22.69
CA MET A 232 -8.91 8.29 22.83
C MET A 232 -8.00 9.19 22.00
N ASP A 233 -6.86 9.63 22.52
CA ASP A 233 -5.81 10.24 21.68
C ASP A 233 -5.09 9.20 20.79
N PHE A 234 -4.04 9.59 20.06
CA PHE A 234 -3.34 8.66 19.16
C PHE A 234 -2.59 7.55 19.91
N ASP A 235 -1.96 7.87 21.03
CA ASP A 235 -1.13 6.94 21.80
C ASP A 235 -2.02 5.95 22.56
N GLU A 236 -3.09 6.43 23.19
CA GLU A 236 -4.12 5.60 23.81
C GLU A 236 -4.74 4.64 22.80
N LEU A 237 -5.09 5.14 21.61
CA LEU A 237 -5.66 4.33 20.54
C LEU A 237 -4.67 3.26 20.07
N SER A 238 -3.41 3.65 19.83
CA SER A 238 -2.35 2.74 19.38
C SER A 238 -2.07 1.65 20.41
N GLY A 239 -1.99 2.01 21.70
CA GLY A 239 -1.85 1.07 22.80
C GLY A 239 -3.03 0.10 22.93
N TRP A 240 -4.27 0.62 22.79
CA TRP A 240 -5.46 -0.21 22.80
C TRP A 240 -5.50 -1.19 21.61
N MET A 241 -5.19 -0.73 20.40
CA MET A 241 -5.13 -1.58 19.21
C MET A 241 -4.06 -2.66 19.34
N LYS A 242 -2.88 -2.31 19.86
CA LYS A 242 -1.79 -3.24 20.13
C LYS A 242 -2.22 -4.36 21.08
N LYS A 243 -2.77 -4.00 22.24
CA LYS A 243 -3.27 -4.99 23.22
C LYS A 243 -4.32 -5.92 22.62
N LYS A 244 -5.22 -5.39 21.79
CA LYS A 244 -6.25 -6.19 21.12
C LYS A 244 -5.68 -7.15 20.07
N TYR A 245 -4.63 -6.74 19.39
CA TYR A 245 -3.92 -7.58 18.43
C TYR A 245 -3.08 -8.66 19.11
N GLU A 246 -2.43 -8.36 20.24
CA GLU A 246 -1.71 -9.36 21.05
C GLU A 246 -2.66 -10.46 21.55
N VAL A 247 -3.81 -10.08 22.12
CA VAL A 247 -4.86 -11.05 22.53
C VAL A 247 -5.34 -11.92 21.37
N TYR A 248 -5.40 -11.37 20.16
CA TYR A 248 -5.76 -12.17 18.97
C TYR A 248 -4.66 -13.20 18.65
N LEU A 249 -3.39 -12.79 18.69
CA LEU A 249 -2.26 -13.68 18.39
C LEU A 249 -2.14 -14.81 19.41
N ASP A 250 -2.37 -14.53 20.69
CA ASP A 250 -2.32 -15.56 21.73
C ASP A 250 -3.40 -16.63 21.49
N LYS A 251 -4.62 -16.21 21.13
CA LYS A 251 -5.70 -17.14 20.77
C LYS A 251 -5.38 -17.98 19.53
N GLU A 252 -4.80 -17.37 18.49
CA GLU A 252 -4.40 -18.10 17.29
C GLU A 252 -3.30 -19.13 17.60
N ARG A 253 -2.36 -18.80 18.52
CA ARG A 253 -1.33 -19.75 18.97
C ARG A 253 -1.92 -20.92 19.73
N GLU A 254 -2.87 -20.66 20.63
CA GLU A 254 -3.59 -21.73 21.35
C GLU A 254 -4.29 -22.66 20.37
N ILE A 255 -5.10 -22.12 19.44
CA ILE A 255 -5.84 -22.91 18.45
C ILE A 255 -4.91 -23.78 17.59
N ASN A 256 -3.81 -23.21 17.09
CA ASN A 256 -2.87 -23.95 16.24
C ASN A 256 -2.03 -24.95 17.03
N GLY A 257 -1.66 -24.64 18.28
CA GLY A 257 -0.95 -25.56 19.17
C GLY A 257 -1.76 -26.80 19.56
N PHE A 258 -3.10 -26.71 19.58
CA PHE A 258 -3.98 -27.87 19.77
C PHE A 258 -4.12 -28.74 18.51
N GLN A 259 -3.83 -28.21 17.32
CA GLN A 259 -3.92 -28.97 16.06
C GLN A 259 -2.66 -29.81 15.77
N GLU A 260 -1.51 -29.51 16.39
CA GLU A 260 -0.27 -30.29 16.25
C GLU A 260 -0.18 -31.47 17.23
N LEU A 261 -1.14 -31.61 18.16
CA LEU A 261 -1.21 -32.66 19.17
C LEU A 261 -2.39 -33.64 18.98
N GLY A 262 -3.14 -33.50 17.88
CA GLY A 262 -4.36 -34.29 17.57
C GLY A 262 -4.23 -35.17 16.35
#